data_AF-A0A1E4GPW0-F1
#
_entry.id   AF-A0A1E4GPW0-F1
#
_cell.length_a   1.000
_cell.length_b   1.000
_cell.length_c   1.000
_cell.angle_alpha   90.00
_cell.angle_beta   90.00
_cell.angle_gamma   90.00
#
_symmetry.space_group_name_H-M   'P 1'
#
loop_
_entity.id
_entity.type
_entity.pdbx_description
1 polymer ?
#
loop_
_entity_poly.entity_id
_entity_poly.type
_entity_poly.pdbx_seq_one_letter_code
_entity_poly.pdbx_strand_id
1 'polypeptide(L)'
;MSVQGIRGIVESAIQRASQATGVDFGFLMKTAGRESSFDPRAKASTSSAAGLFQFVEQTWLSTLKQHGTKHGYARYAELITRGSDGRYRVADGDARRAVMDLRFDPHAASLMAGELAADHAAYLKGRVGREATAGELYAAHFLGPQGSARLIKAVESQPGASAASLFPEAARANRGIFYRDGQARTVGEVYANLTRAGGRGSAVDRPSAPQPSDDGGFIQYAAMRQTSRQREQDALIAMLLRGSQAGDAAGAGGRLTGSIFTSEMLRILSDSRES
;
A
#
# COMPACT_ATOMS: atom_id res chain seq x y z
N MET A 1 -11.75 -2.69 19.54
CA MET A 1 -10.33 -2.86 19.92
C MET A 1 -9.82 -1.50 20.37
N SER A 2 -9.21 -1.40 21.55
CA SER A 2 -8.71 -0.12 22.08
C SER A 2 -7.54 0.41 21.22
N VAL A 3 -7.39 1.74 21.14
CA VAL A 3 -6.34 2.42 20.35
C VAL A 3 -4.93 1.96 20.77
N GLN A 4 -4.72 1.63 22.05
CA GLN A 4 -3.48 1.05 22.55
C GLN A 4 -3.15 -0.33 21.95
N GLY A 5 -4.16 -1.17 21.68
CA GLY A 5 -3.95 -2.50 21.08
C GLY A 5 -3.50 -2.43 19.62
N ILE A 6 -4.02 -1.47 18.84
CA ILE A 6 -3.64 -1.30 17.43
C ILE A 6 -2.19 -0.84 17.31
N ARG A 7 -1.76 0.09 18.17
CA ARG A 7 -0.39 0.61 18.16
C ARG A 7 0.64 -0.48 18.45
N GLY A 8 0.38 -1.35 19.43
CA GLY A 8 1.26 -2.49 19.73
C GLY A 8 1.37 -3.51 18.59
N ILE A 9 0.27 -3.77 17.87
CA ILE A 9 0.26 -4.64 16.69
C ILE A 9 1.12 -4.03 15.57
N VAL A 10 0.97 -2.74 15.31
CA VAL A 10 1.75 -2.01 14.29
C VAL A 10 3.24 -2.04 14.61
N GLU A 11 3.61 -1.71 15.85
CA GLU A 11 5.01 -1.70 16.27
C GLU A 11 5.66 -3.08 16.13
N SER A 12 4.96 -4.13 16.60
CA SER A 12 5.44 -5.51 16.48
C SER A 12 5.58 -5.96 15.02
N ALA A 13 4.66 -5.54 14.15
CA ALA A 13 4.72 -5.84 12.71
C ALA A 13 5.92 -5.15 12.04
N ILE A 14 6.18 -3.89 12.39
CA ILE A 14 7.32 -3.13 11.88
C ILE A 14 8.64 -3.72 12.39
N GLN A 15 8.70 -4.15 13.65
CA GLN A 15 9.88 -4.81 14.22
C GLN A 15 10.22 -6.10 13.47
N ARG A 16 9.23 -6.97 13.23
CA ARG A 16 9.42 -8.20 12.44
C ARG A 16 9.87 -7.90 11.01
N ALA A 17 9.27 -6.90 10.37
CA ALA A 17 9.68 -6.51 9.02
C ALA A 17 11.13 -6.02 8.98
N SER A 18 11.53 -5.19 9.94
CA SER A 18 12.92 -4.73 10.06
C SER A 18 13.90 -5.90 10.14
N GLN A 19 13.62 -6.90 10.99
CA GLN A 19 14.45 -8.09 11.13
C GLN A 19 14.48 -8.94 9.85
N ALA A 20 13.33 -9.11 9.18
CA ALA A 20 13.22 -9.95 7.99
C ALA A 20 13.86 -9.34 6.73
N THR A 21 13.89 -8.01 6.61
CA THR A 21 14.37 -7.31 5.41
C THR A 21 15.71 -6.60 5.60
N GLY A 22 16.20 -6.46 6.84
CA GLY A 22 17.44 -5.74 7.16
C GLY A 22 17.32 -4.21 7.09
N VAL A 23 16.10 -3.68 6.94
CA VAL A 23 15.85 -2.23 6.97
C VAL A 23 15.70 -1.78 8.42
N ASP A 24 16.26 -0.61 8.74
CA ASP A 24 16.22 -0.06 10.09
C ASP A 24 14.78 0.10 10.62
N PHE A 25 14.55 -0.37 11.85
CA PHE A 25 13.27 -0.25 12.54
C PHE A 25 12.86 1.21 12.69
N GLY A 26 13.80 2.08 13.03
CA GLY A 26 13.55 3.52 13.19
C GLY A 26 13.08 4.17 11.90
N PHE A 27 13.69 3.81 10.76
CA PHE A 27 13.27 4.25 9.43
C PHE A 27 11.85 3.80 9.09
N LEU A 28 11.51 2.53 9.30
CA LEU A 28 10.15 2.03 9.03
C LEU A 28 9.11 2.68 9.95
N MET A 29 9.43 2.88 11.23
CA MET A 29 8.54 3.59 12.17
C MET A 29 8.30 5.04 11.77
N LYS A 30 9.35 5.78 11.39
CA LYS A 30 9.21 7.16 10.91
C LYS A 30 8.38 7.22 9.63
N THR A 31 8.59 6.28 8.72
CA THR A 31 7.83 6.20 7.47
C THR A 31 6.36 5.93 7.76
N ALA A 32 6.03 4.89 8.53
CA ALA A 32 4.64 4.59 8.91
C ALA A 32 3.94 5.76 9.63
N GLY A 33 4.65 6.42 10.55
CA GLY A 33 4.14 7.60 11.25
C GLY A 33 3.84 8.77 10.31
N ARG A 34 4.70 9.01 9.32
CA ARG A 34 4.51 10.08 8.34
C ARG A 34 3.40 9.78 7.34
N GLU A 35 3.35 8.55 6.84
CA GLU A 35 2.43 8.18 5.76
C GLU A 35 0.99 8.00 6.27
N SER A 36 0.79 7.50 7.48
CA SER A 36 -0.56 7.15 7.97
C SER A 36 -0.84 7.55 9.42
N SER A 37 0.09 8.21 10.11
CA SER A 37 -0.01 8.39 11.57
C SER A 37 -0.23 7.07 12.31
N PHE A 38 0.38 5.98 11.80
CA PHE A 38 0.23 4.61 12.29
C PHE A 38 -1.19 4.01 12.14
N ASP A 39 -2.05 4.57 11.29
CA ASP A 39 -3.36 4.00 10.97
C ASP A 39 -3.26 2.97 9.82
N PRO A 40 -3.44 1.67 10.07
CA PRO A 40 -3.40 0.66 9.01
C PRO A 40 -4.56 0.76 8.03
N ARG A 41 -5.61 1.53 8.33
CA ARG A 41 -6.79 1.71 7.49
C ARG A 41 -6.77 3.05 6.73
N ALA A 42 -5.71 3.84 6.86
CA ALA A 42 -5.57 5.11 6.18
C ALA A 42 -5.74 4.97 4.66
N LYS A 43 -6.50 5.87 4.05
CA LYS A 43 -6.72 5.95 2.60
C LYS A 43 -6.57 7.39 2.14
N ALA A 44 -5.77 7.61 1.10
CA ALA A 44 -5.70 8.91 0.45
C ALA A 44 -6.99 9.18 -0.34
N SER A 45 -7.49 10.41 -0.32
CA SER A 45 -8.68 10.82 -1.07
C SER A 45 -8.41 11.07 -2.56
N THR A 46 -7.15 11.31 -2.93
CA THR A 46 -6.74 11.74 -4.28
C THR A 46 -5.97 10.69 -5.07
N SER A 47 -5.72 9.52 -4.47
CA SER A 47 -4.93 8.46 -5.12
C SER A 47 -5.33 7.08 -4.63
N SER A 48 -4.72 6.03 -5.20
CA SER A 48 -4.90 4.65 -4.74
C SER A 48 -4.10 4.33 -3.47
N ALA A 49 -3.36 5.28 -2.91
CA ALA A 49 -2.54 5.09 -1.72
C ALA A 49 -3.38 4.66 -0.51
N ALA A 50 -2.96 3.57 0.14
CA ALA A 50 -3.71 2.96 1.23
C ALA A 50 -2.80 2.21 2.19
N GLY A 51 -3.26 2.09 3.44
CA GLY A 51 -2.61 1.33 4.48
C GLY A 51 -1.52 2.09 5.23
N LEU A 52 -0.84 1.36 6.12
CA LEU A 52 0.17 1.87 7.05
C LEU A 52 1.31 2.65 6.37
N PHE A 53 1.67 2.25 5.14
CA PHE A 53 2.75 2.83 4.34
C PHE A 53 2.26 3.50 3.05
N GLN A 54 0.94 3.79 2.94
CA GLN A 54 0.34 4.47 1.79
C GLN A 54 0.75 3.92 0.41
N PHE A 55 0.76 2.59 0.28
CA PHE A 55 1.09 1.93 -0.97
C PHE A 55 0.09 2.28 -2.08
N VAL A 56 0.57 2.88 -3.16
CA VAL A 56 -0.20 2.99 -4.41
C VAL A 56 -0.28 1.63 -5.11
N GLU A 57 -1.34 1.43 -5.89
CA GLU A 57 -1.71 0.11 -6.42
C GLU A 57 -0.61 -0.60 -7.20
N GLN A 58 0.02 0.08 -8.17
CA GLN A 58 1.03 -0.57 -9.02
C GLN A 58 2.29 -0.93 -8.23
N THR A 59 2.70 -0.08 -7.28
CA THR A 59 3.81 -0.38 -6.39
C THR A 59 3.48 -1.58 -5.52
N TRP A 60 2.28 -1.62 -4.92
CA TRP A 60 1.83 -2.76 -4.12
C TRP A 60 1.88 -4.08 -4.89
N LEU A 61 1.27 -4.11 -6.07
CA LEU A 61 1.22 -5.31 -6.89
C LEU A 61 2.62 -5.74 -7.33
N SER A 62 3.48 -4.80 -7.72
CA SER A 62 4.86 -5.08 -8.10
C SER A 62 5.65 -5.68 -6.93
N THR A 63 5.62 -5.04 -5.75
CA THR A 63 6.36 -5.50 -4.58
C THR A 63 5.85 -6.85 -4.10
N LEU A 64 4.53 -7.04 -4.01
CA LEU A 64 3.94 -8.31 -3.59
C LEU A 64 4.22 -9.43 -4.60
N LYS A 65 4.23 -9.13 -5.90
CA LYS A 65 4.62 -10.12 -6.93
C LYS A 65 6.06 -10.59 -6.75
N GLN A 66 6.97 -9.67 -6.44
CA GLN A 66 8.40 -9.95 -6.34
C GLN A 66 8.77 -10.64 -5.03
N HIS A 67 8.21 -10.17 -3.92
CA HIS A 67 8.65 -10.57 -2.58
C HIS A 67 7.61 -11.34 -1.78
N GLY A 68 6.35 -11.39 -2.22
CA GLY A 68 5.27 -12.00 -1.47
C GLY A 68 5.54 -13.48 -1.14
N THR A 69 6.08 -14.24 -2.08
CA THR A 69 6.44 -15.66 -1.87
C THR A 69 7.45 -15.85 -0.73
N LYS A 70 8.48 -15.00 -0.65
CA LYS A 70 9.50 -15.03 0.42
C LYS A 70 8.89 -14.92 1.83
N HIS A 71 7.74 -14.26 1.92
CA HIS A 71 7.07 -13.89 3.18
C HIS A 71 5.76 -14.64 3.43
N GLY A 72 5.52 -15.77 2.75
CA GLY A 72 4.32 -16.58 2.96
C GLY A 72 3.05 -16.06 2.26
N TYR A 73 3.18 -15.11 1.33
CA TYR A 73 2.09 -14.59 0.50
C TYR A 73 2.09 -15.15 -0.93
N ALA A 74 2.69 -16.33 -1.15
CA ALA A 74 2.81 -16.97 -2.46
C ALA A 74 1.48 -17.03 -3.23
N ARG A 75 0.41 -17.49 -2.57
CA ARG A 75 -0.94 -17.57 -3.15
C ARG A 75 -1.49 -16.23 -3.65
N TYR A 76 -1.02 -15.10 -3.11
CA TYR A 76 -1.41 -13.76 -3.58
C TYR A 76 -0.49 -13.27 -4.69
N ALA A 77 0.82 -13.54 -4.56
CA ALA A 77 1.82 -13.18 -5.57
C ALA A 77 1.57 -13.92 -6.90
N GLU A 78 1.08 -15.15 -6.86
CA GLU A 78 0.74 -15.95 -8.05
C GLU A 78 -0.43 -15.37 -8.84
N LEU A 79 -1.43 -14.78 -8.16
CA LEU A 79 -2.59 -14.13 -8.78
C LEU A 79 -2.22 -12.85 -9.56
N ILE A 80 -1.04 -12.29 -9.30
CA ILE A 80 -0.57 -11.07 -9.94
C ILE A 80 0.18 -11.44 -11.23
N THR A 81 -0.26 -10.88 -12.34
CA THR A 81 0.40 -11.02 -13.65
C THR A 81 1.01 -9.68 -14.07
N ARG A 82 2.14 -9.74 -14.81
CA ARG A 82 2.74 -8.59 -15.47
C ARG A 82 2.39 -8.64 -16.94
N GLY A 83 1.67 -7.63 -17.43
CA GLY A 83 1.32 -7.52 -18.84
C GLY A 83 2.53 -7.17 -19.71
N SER A 84 2.36 -7.30 -21.03
CA SER A 84 3.35 -6.85 -22.02
C SER A 84 3.65 -5.35 -21.94
N ASP A 85 2.70 -4.55 -21.45
CA ASP A 85 2.85 -3.13 -21.15
C ASP A 85 3.60 -2.85 -19.85
N GLY A 86 4.12 -3.89 -19.19
CA GLY A 86 4.88 -3.79 -17.95
C GLY A 86 4.05 -3.55 -16.69
N ARG A 87 2.73 -3.37 -16.80
CA ARG A 87 1.83 -3.12 -15.66
C ARG A 87 1.40 -4.41 -14.98
N TYR A 88 1.24 -4.34 -13.66
CA TYR A 88 0.78 -5.46 -12.84
C TYR A 88 -0.74 -5.45 -12.70
N ARG A 89 -1.36 -6.63 -12.80
CA ARG A 89 -2.81 -6.81 -12.76
C ARG A 89 -3.19 -8.08 -12.02
N VAL A 90 -4.43 -8.14 -11.55
CA VAL A 90 -5.10 -9.34 -11.06
C VAL A 90 -6.40 -9.48 -11.85
N ALA A 91 -6.62 -10.63 -12.47
CA ALA A 91 -7.69 -10.81 -13.47
C ALA A 91 -9.09 -10.82 -12.86
N ASP A 92 -9.27 -11.56 -11.77
CA ASP A 92 -10.55 -11.71 -11.09
C ASP A 92 -10.80 -10.59 -10.06
N GLY A 93 -12.04 -10.13 -9.96
CA GLY A 93 -12.43 -8.99 -9.11
C GLY A 93 -12.30 -9.29 -7.61
N ASP A 94 -12.61 -10.52 -7.20
CA ASP A 94 -12.56 -10.94 -5.79
C ASP A 94 -11.12 -11.22 -5.38
N ALA A 95 -10.37 -11.90 -6.25
CA ALA A 95 -8.92 -12.06 -6.13
C ALA A 95 -8.22 -10.71 -6.02
N ARG A 96 -8.60 -9.74 -6.87
CA ARG A 96 -8.04 -8.40 -6.83
C ARG A 96 -8.33 -7.72 -5.50
N ARG A 97 -9.57 -7.78 -5.00
CA ARG A 97 -9.90 -7.23 -3.67
C ARG A 97 -9.04 -7.87 -2.57
N ALA A 98 -8.95 -9.19 -2.55
CA ALA A 98 -8.15 -9.92 -1.56
C ALA A 98 -6.66 -9.54 -1.60
N VAL A 99 -6.09 -9.37 -2.79
CA VAL A 99 -4.69 -8.93 -2.98
C VAL A 99 -4.51 -7.48 -2.51
N MET A 100 -5.43 -6.58 -2.86
CA MET A 100 -5.32 -5.15 -2.52
C MET A 100 -5.57 -4.88 -1.03
N ASP A 101 -6.40 -5.68 -0.38
CA ASP A 101 -6.77 -5.52 1.03
C ASP A 101 -5.63 -5.92 2.00
N LEU A 102 -4.65 -6.67 1.53
CA LEU A 102 -3.42 -6.93 2.29
C LEU A 102 -2.64 -5.65 2.62
N ARG A 103 -2.85 -4.54 1.91
CA ARG A 103 -2.29 -3.24 2.30
C ARG A 103 -2.76 -2.74 3.66
N PHE A 104 -3.95 -3.17 4.09
CA PHE A 104 -4.51 -2.81 5.40
C PHE A 104 -4.06 -3.77 6.51
N ASP A 105 -3.33 -4.82 6.16
CA ASP A 105 -2.75 -5.75 7.13
C ASP A 105 -1.38 -5.22 7.58
N PRO A 106 -1.20 -4.85 8.87
CA PRO A 106 0.06 -4.27 9.34
C PRO A 106 1.28 -5.15 9.06
N HIS A 107 1.13 -6.47 9.10
CA HIS A 107 2.23 -7.41 8.88
C HIS A 107 2.64 -7.43 7.41
N ALA A 108 1.68 -7.67 6.50
CA ALA A 108 1.95 -7.69 5.07
C ALA A 108 2.50 -6.34 4.59
N ALA A 109 1.87 -5.24 5.02
CA ALA A 109 2.29 -3.90 4.65
C ALA A 109 3.70 -3.57 5.13
N SER A 110 4.06 -3.95 6.36
CA SER A 110 5.41 -3.70 6.90
C SER A 110 6.47 -4.50 6.18
N LEU A 111 6.22 -5.79 5.89
CA LEU A 111 7.18 -6.62 5.15
C LEU A 111 7.42 -6.09 3.73
N MET A 112 6.35 -5.75 3.01
CA MET A 112 6.48 -5.19 1.66
C MET A 112 7.14 -3.80 1.70
N ALA A 113 6.90 -2.99 2.74
CA ALA A 113 7.61 -1.71 2.90
C ALA A 113 9.11 -1.92 3.13
N GLY A 114 9.48 -2.90 3.96
CA GLY A 114 10.87 -3.28 4.19
C GLY A 114 11.55 -3.76 2.90
N GLU A 115 10.92 -4.63 2.12
CA GLU A 115 11.49 -5.12 0.86
C GLU A 115 11.62 -4.00 -0.18
N LEU A 116 10.60 -3.15 -0.33
CA LEU A 116 10.67 -2.00 -1.23
C LEU A 116 11.80 -1.03 -0.84
N ALA A 117 11.96 -0.78 0.45
CA ALA A 117 13.04 0.05 0.96
C ALA A 117 14.43 -0.60 0.72
N ALA A 118 14.56 -1.91 0.91
CA ALA A 118 15.79 -2.64 0.60
C ALA A 118 16.15 -2.57 -0.89
N ASP A 119 15.17 -2.76 -1.78
CA ASP A 119 15.35 -2.64 -3.24
C ASP A 119 15.80 -1.22 -3.62
N HIS A 120 15.16 -0.20 -3.05
CA HIS A 120 15.54 1.20 -3.28
C HIS A 120 16.94 1.50 -2.78
N ALA A 121 17.33 1.00 -1.60
CA ALA A 121 18.67 1.20 -1.06
C ALA A 121 19.74 0.54 -1.95
N ALA A 122 19.50 -0.70 -2.40
CA ALA A 122 20.38 -1.40 -3.34
C ALA A 122 20.51 -0.65 -4.66
N TYR A 123 19.39 -0.16 -5.22
CA TYR A 123 19.40 0.65 -6.44
C TYR A 123 20.21 1.93 -6.26
N LEU A 124 19.97 2.68 -5.17
CA LEU A 124 20.67 3.92 -4.89
C LEU A 124 22.16 3.67 -4.74
N LYS A 125 22.55 2.68 -3.94
CA LYS A 125 23.95 2.29 -3.75
C LYS A 125 24.66 2.04 -5.09
N GLY A 126 24.05 1.26 -5.98
CA GLY A 126 24.61 0.98 -7.30
C GLY A 126 24.71 2.22 -8.21
N ARG A 127 23.88 3.25 -8.00
CA ARG A 127 23.89 4.47 -8.81
C ARG A 127 24.76 5.59 -8.26
N VAL A 128 24.88 5.70 -6.93
CA VAL A 128 25.58 6.79 -6.24
C VAL A 128 26.94 6.38 -5.68
N GLY A 129 27.23 5.07 -5.58
CA GLY A 129 28.52 4.55 -5.15
C GLY A 129 28.74 4.50 -3.63
N ARG A 130 27.73 4.84 -2.82
CA ARG A 130 27.74 4.75 -1.35
C ARG A 130 26.36 4.34 -0.83
N GLU A 131 26.29 3.97 0.44
CA GLU A 131 24.99 3.74 1.09
C GLU A 131 24.14 5.02 1.06
N ALA A 132 22.83 4.82 0.84
CA ALA A 132 21.85 5.89 0.92
C ALA A 132 21.53 6.20 2.39
N THR A 133 21.48 7.48 2.73
CA THR A 133 20.95 7.93 4.02
C THR A 133 19.45 7.64 4.09
N ALA A 134 18.90 7.59 5.30
CA ALA A 134 17.47 7.46 5.53
C ALA A 134 16.65 8.57 4.85
N GLY A 135 17.19 9.79 4.82
CA GLY A 135 16.59 10.89 4.06
C GLY A 135 16.54 10.64 2.56
N GLU A 136 17.63 10.14 1.97
CA GLU A 136 17.71 9.83 0.53
C GLU A 136 16.82 8.63 0.16
N LEU A 137 16.73 7.65 1.06
CA LEU A 137 15.83 6.51 0.89
C LEU A 137 14.37 6.94 0.97
N TYR A 138 14.04 7.87 1.88
CA TYR A 138 12.72 8.50 1.90
C TYR A 138 12.44 9.30 0.63
N ALA A 139 13.44 10.04 0.10
CA ALA A 139 13.29 10.72 -1.18
C ALA A 139 13.01 9.74 -2.34
N ALA A 140 13.51 8.50 -2.27
CA ALA A 140 13.18 7.45 -3.24
C ALA A 140 11.75 6.92 -3.11
N HIS A 141 11.15 6.94 -1.91
CA HIS A 141 9.72 6.66 -1.77
C HIS A 141 8.88 7.70 -2.54
N PHE A 142 9.26 8.98 -2.46
CA PHE A 142 8.53 10.09 -3.08
C PHE A 142 8.78 10.24 -4.59
N LEU A 143 10.04 10.22 -5.03
CA LEU A 143 10.44 10.45 -6.43
C LEU A 143 10.63 9.15 -7.24
N GLY A 144 10.51 7.99 -6.60
CA GLY A 144 11.04 6.74 -7.12
C GLY A 144 12.57 6.67 -6.99
N PRO A 145 13.15 5.45 -7.11
CA PRO A 145 14.58 5.24 -6.91
C PRO A 145 15.44 5.92 -7.98
N GLN A 146 14.97 6.00 -9.23
CA GLN A 146 15.65 6.74 -10.30
C GLN A 146 15.68 8.25 -10.02
N GLY A 147 14.53 8.80 -9.59
CA GLY A 147 14.38 10.22 -9.30
C GLY A 147 15.26 10.65 -8.13
N SER A 148 15.29 9.84 -7.06
CA SER A 148 16.17 10.08 -5.91
C SER A 148 17.65 9.99 -6.29
N ALA A 149 18.08 8.98 -7.05
CA ALA A 149 19.46 8.88 -7.53
C ALA A 149 19.88 10.13 -8.34
N ARG A 150 18.99 10.63 -9.20
CA ARG A 150 19.24 11.85 -9.97
C ARG A 150 19.28 13.09 -9.08
N LEU A 151 18.44 13.17 -8.04
CA LEU A 151 18.45 14.27 -7.08
C LEU A 151 19.76 14.31 -6.30
N ILE A 152 20.25 13.16 -5.83
CA ILE A 152 21.52 13.03 -5.11
C ILE A 152 22.69 13.53 -5.98
N LYS A 153 22.78 13.06 -7.22
CA LYS A 153 23.83 13.52 -8.15
C LYS A 153 23.70 15.01 -8.49
N ALA A 154 22.48 15.52 -8.61
CA ALA A 154 22.24 16.91 -8.92
C ALA A 154 22.60 17.84 -7.75
N VAL A 155 22.39 17.43 -6.49
CA VAL A 155 22.78 18.26 -5.35
C VAL A 155 24.31 18.33 -5.18
N GLU A 156 25.01 17.27 -5.59
CA GLU A 156 26.49 17.23 -5.60
C GLU A 156 27.11 18.12 -6.69
N SER A 157 26.49 18.17 -7.88
CA SER A 157 27.06 18.84 -9.06
C SER A 157 26.48 20.23 -9.36
N GLN A 158 25.20 20.45 -9.07
CA GLN A 158 24.47 21.67 -9.43
C GLN A 158 23.39 22.05 -8.39
N PRO A 159 23.76 22.27 -7.11
CA PRO A 159 22.79 22.50 -6.04
C PRO A 159 21.91 23.74 -6.25
N GLY A 160 22.40 24.76 -6.96
CA GLY A 160 21.66 25.98 -7.27
C GLY A 160 20.72 25.90 -8.47
N ALA A 161 20.73 24.79 -9.23
CA ALA A 161 19.86 24.65 -10.39
C ALA A 161 18.38 24.54 -9.99
N SER A 162 17.47 24.89 -10.90
CA SER A 162 16.02 24.73 -10.70
C SER A 162 15.63 23.26 -10.58
N ALA A 163 15.09 22.84 -9.43
CA ALA A 163 14.60 21.49 -9.23
C ALA A 163 13.38 21.20 -10.12
N ALA A 164 12.54 22.20 -10.38
CA ALA A 164 11.38 22.04 -11.25
C ALA A 164 11.77 21.78 -12.71
N SER A 165 12.87 22.37 -13.17
CA SER A 165 13.42 22.13 -14.51
C SER A 165 14.01 20.72 -14.64
N LEU A 166 14.61 20.21 -13.57
CA LEU A 166 15.11 18.83 -13.56
C LEU A 166 13.96 17.83 -13.44
N PHE A 167 12.97 18.06 -12.58
CA PHE A 167 11.90 17.09 -12.28
C PHE A 167 10.50 17.63 -12.64
N PRO A 168 10.20 17.88 -13.93
CA PRO A 168 8.98 18.58 -14.34
C PRO A 168 7.69 17.86 -13.92
N GLU A 169 7.63 16.54 -14.07
CA GLU A 169 6.45 15.76 -13.68
C GLU A 169 6.21 15.79 -12.16
N ALA A 170 7.28 15.59 -11.37
CA ALA A 170 7.18 15.65 -9.92
C ALA A 170 6.82 17.07 -9.43
N ALA A 171 7.34 18.11 -10.10
CA ALA A 171 7.05 19.50 -9.81
C ALA A 171 5.61 19.90 -10.14
N ARG A 172 5.05 19.37 -11.23
CA ARG A 172 3.64 19.54 -11.59
C ARG A 172 2.72 18.88 -10.58
N ALA A 173 3.03 17.66 -10.16
CA ALA A 173 2.23 16.91 -9.19
C ALA A 173 2.36 17.45 -7.75
N ASN A 174 3.50 18.07 -7.40
CA ASN A 174 3.83 18.43 -6.02
C ASN A 174 4.33 19.88 -5.90
N ARG A 175 3.48 20.83 -6.31
CA ARG A 175 3.83 22.26 -6.36
C ARG A 175 4.40 22.80 -5.04
N GLY A 176 3.87 22.40 -3.88
CA GLY A 176 4.36 22.86 -2.57
C GLY A 176 5.77 22.36 -2.19
N ILE A 177 6.26 21.30 -2.84
CA ILE A 177 7.62 20.79 -2.65
C ILE A 177 8.60 21.51 -3.58
N PHE A 178 8.20 21.76 -4.82
CA PHE A 178 9.08 22.29 -5.87
C PHE A 178 9.04 23.81 -6.02
N TYR A 179 8.08 24.50 -5.41
CA TYR A 179 7.95 25.96 -5.51
C TYR A 179 7.76 26.61 -4.12
N ARG A 180 8.15 27.87 -4.00
CA ARG A 180 7.87 28.77 -2.87
C ARG A 180 7.48 30.13 -3.47
N ASP A 181 6.30 30.63 -3.12
CA ASP A 181 5.79 31.93 -3.60
C ASP A 181 5.83 32.08 -5.13
N GLY A 182 5.52 30.99 -5.85
CA GLY A 182 5.56 30.92 -7.31
C GLY A 182 6.96 30.71 -7.92
N GLN A 183 8.03 30.87 -7.15
CA GLN A 183 9.40 30.66 -7.60
C GLN A 183 9.82 29.19 -7.45
N ALA A 184 10.56 28.67 -8.43
CA ALA A 184 11.08 27.30 -8.38
C ALA A 184 12.17 27.19 -7.30
N ARG A 185 12.05 26.17 -6.44
CA ARG A 185 13.10 25.83 -5.48
C ARG A 185 14.31 25.25 -6.20
N THR A 186 15.47 25.47 -5.60
CA THR A 186 16.71 24.87 -6.09
C THR A 186 16.76 23.37 -5.78
N VAL A 187 17.65 22.65 -6.45
CA VAL A 187 17.95 21.24 -6.16
C VAL A 187 18.34 21.05 -4.69
N GLY A 188 19.21 21.91 -4.16
CA GLY A 188 19.64 21.85 -2.77
C GLY A 188 18.48 22.05 -1.79
N GLU A 189 17.56 22.96 -2.09
CA GLU A 189 16.37 23.18 -1.26
C GLU A 189 15.40 22.00 -1.28
N VAL A 190 15.14 21.39 -2.44
CA VAL A 190 14.28 20.21 -2.54
C VAL A 190 14.92 19.02 -1.85
N TYR A 191 16.22 18.80 -2.05
CA TYR A 191 16.98 17.76 -1.35
C TYR A 191 16.90 17.95 0.17
N ALA A 192 17.18 19.15 0.66
CA ALA A 192 17.11 19.46 2.09
C ALA A 192 15.69 19.30 2.66
N ASN A 193 14.65 19.58 1.87
CA ASN A 193 13.26 19.37 2.29
C ASN A 193 12.94 17.87 2.43
N LEU A 194 13.23 17.09 1.37
CA LEU A 194 12.87 15.66 1.32
C LEU A 194 13.66 14.81 2.32
N THR A 195 14.93 15.17 2.56
CA THR A 195 15.81 14.41 3.46
C THR A 195 15.67 14.78 4.94
N ARG A 196 15.07 15.95 5.25
CA ARG A 196 14.90 16.45 6.63
C ARG A 196 14.24 15.44 7.57
N ALA A 197 13.23 14.73 7.07
CA ALA A 197 12.43 13.81 7.87
C ALA A 197 13.08 12.43 8.08
N GLY A 198 13.98 12.00 7.19
CA GLY A 198 14.63 10.69 7.29
C GLY A 198 15.84 10.68 8.24
N GLY A 199 16.53 11.81 8.38
CA GLY A 199 17.77 11.92 9.16
C GLY A 199 19.02 11.57 8.34
N ARG A 200 20.20 11.73 8.97
CA ARG A 200 21.53 11.57 8.32
C ARG A 200 22.14 10.16 8.38
N GLY A 201 21.58 9.26 9.19
CA GLY A 201 22.08 7.87 9.30
C GLY A 201 21.67 7.00 8.10
N SER A 202 22.34 5.87 7.90
CA SER A 202 21.90 4.84 6.94
C SER A 202 20.56 4.24 7.36
N ALA A 203 19.68 3.94 6.40
CA ALA A 203 18.40 3.27 6.65
C ALA A 203 18.44 1.75 6.46
N VAL A 204 19.56 1.22 5.98
CA VAL A 204 19.81 -0.22 5.90
C VAL A 204 21.06 -0.48 6.72
N ASP A 205 20.89 -1.29 7.77
CA ASP A 205 22.02 -1.76 8.56
C ASP A 205 22.33 -3.19 8.10
N ARG A 206 23.62 -3.56 8.04
CA ARG A 206 23.97 -4.96 7.74
C ARG A 206 23.38 -5.84 8.84
N PRO A 207 22.69 -6.96 8.53
CA PRO A 207 22.21 -7.83 9.57
C PRO A 207 23.39 -8.40 10.36
N SER A 208 23.35 -8.21 11.68
CA SER A 208 24.02 -9.13 12.62
C SER A 208 23.32 -10.49 12.48
N ALA A 209 24.09 -11.58 12.60
CA ALA A 209 23.70 -12.97 12.30
C ALA A 209 22.25 -13.35 12.70
N PRO A 210 21.59 -14.25 11.95
CA PRO A 210 20.21 -14.63 12.21
C PRO A 210 20.06 -15.19 13.63
N GLN A 211 19.28 -14.51 14.45
CA GLN A 211 18.73 -15.07 15.68
C GLN A 211 17.58 -16.02 15.29
N PRO A 212 17.45 -17.19 15.93
CA PRO A 212 16.40 -18.15 15.61
C PRO A 212 15.01 -17.47 15.76
N SER A 213 14.20 -17.55 14.71
CA SER A 213 12.86 -16.99 14.66
C SER A 213 11.93 -17.74 15.63
N ASP A 214 11.20 -16.98 16.45
CA ASP A 214 10.12 -17.53 17.27
C ASP A 214 8.88 -17.69 16.38
N ASP A 215 8.82 -18.83 15.66
CA ASP A 215 7.76 -19.20 14.71
C ASP A 215 6.36 -19.27 15.33
N GLY A 216 6.25 -19.21 16.67
CA GLY A 216 4.98 -19.24 17.41
C GLY A 216 4.04 -18.09 17.06
N GLY A 217 4.57 -16.89 16.80
CA GLY A 217 3.74 -15.73 16.44
C GLY A 217 3.08 -15.86 15.06
N PHE A 218 3.76 -16.49 14.10
CA PHE A 218 3.24 -16.73 12.75
C PHE A 218 2.14 -17.79 12.75
N ILE A 219 2.35 -18.90 13.48
CA ILE A 219 1.35 -19.95 13.65
C ILE A 219 0.08 -19.39 14.28
N GLN A 220 0.21 -18.54 15.31
CA GLN A 220 -0.92 -17.98 16.03
C GLN A 220 -1.69 -16.94 15.19
N TYR A 221 -1.00 -16.08 14.43
CA TYR A 221 -1.62 -15.15 13.50
C TYR A 221 -2.30 -15.85 12.30
N ALA A 222 -1.64 -16.85 11.70
CA ALA A 222 -2.22 -17.63 10.61
C ALA A 222 -3.47 -18.39 11.06
N ALA A 223 -3.45 -18.97 12.26
CA ALA A 223 -4.60 -19.61 12.89
C ALA A 223 -5.76 -18.62 13.09
N MET A 224 -5.50 -17.41 13.61
CA MET A 224 -6.56 -16.40 13.80
C MET A 224 -7.23 -15.99 12.48
N ARG A 225 -6.45 -15.80 11.39
CA ARG A 225 -6.98 -15.47 10.06
C ARG A 225 -7.80 -16.61 9.46
N GLN A 226 -7.40 -17.86 9.67
CA GLN A 226 -8.15 -19.03 9.21
C GLN A 226 -9.51 -19.10 9.92
N THR A 227 -9.54 -18.89 11.23
CA THR A 227 -10.78 -18.87 12.02
C THR A 227 -11.73 -17.75 11.62
N SER A 228 -11.21 -16.54 11.31
CA SER A 228 -12.06 -15.44 10.83
C SER A 228 -12.72 -15.75 9.49
N ARG A 229 -12.00 -16.33 8.52
CA ARG A 229 -12.58 -16.74 7.23
C ARG A 229 -13.59 -17.86 7.39
N GLN A 230 -13.34 -18.78 8.31
CA GLN A 230 -14.26 -19.88 8.57
C GLN A 230 -15.57 -19.36 9.18
N ARG A 231 -15.50 -18.41 10.12
CA ARG A 231 -16.71 -17.74 10.64
C ARG A 231 -17.47 -16.95 9.58
N GLU A 232 -16.77 -16.29 8.67
CA GLU A 232 -17.39 -15.59 7.53
C GLU A 232 -18.10 -16.58 6.59
N GLN A 233 -17.49 -17.73 6.31
CA GLN A 233 -18.09 -18.81 5.51
C GLN A 233 -19.30 -19.45 6.21
N ASP A 234 -19.19 -19.73 7.52
CA ASP A 234 -20.28 -20.30 8.32
C ASP A 234 -21.47 -19.33 8.39
N ALA A 235 -21.21 -18.02 8.50
CA ALA A 235 -22.25 -16.99 8.47
C ALA A 235 -22.95 -16.91 7.10
N LEU A 236 -22.20 -17.05 6.00
CA LEU A 236 -22.75 -17.11 4.64
C LEU A 236 -23.60 -18.37 4.42
N ILE A 237 -23.13 -19.53 4.90
CA ILE A 237 -23.88 -20.79 4.83
C ILE A 237 -25.16 -20.71 5.68
N ALA A 238 -25.09 -20.14 6.88
CA ALA A 238 -26.26 -19.93 7.74
C ALA A 238 -27.28 -18.96 7.12
N MET A 239 -26.83 -17.98 6.34
CA MET A 239 -27.71 -17.06 5.60
C MET A 239 -28.36 -17.76 4.40
N LEU A 240 -27.62 -18.59 3.68
CA LEU A 240 -28.11 -19.37 2.53
C LEU A 240 -29.17 -20.41 2.96
N LEU A 241 -28.90 -21.14 4.05
CA LEU A 241 -29.82 -22.14 4.63
C LEU A 241 -31.09 -21.51 5.21
N ARG A 242 -30.98 -20.27 5.74
CA ARG A 242 -32.14 -19.52 6.23
C ARG A 242 -32.98 -18.94 5.09
N GLY A 243 -32.35 -18.56 3.97
CA GLY A 243 -33.04 -18.14 2.76
C GLY A 243 -33.76 -19.28 2.04
N SER A 244 -33.22 -20.50 2.09
CA SER A 244 -33.85 -21.68 1.47
C SER A 244 -35.00 -22.28 2.28
N GLN A 245 -35.10 -22.02 3.58
CA GLN A 245 -36.21 -22.52 4.41
C GLN A 245 -37.45 -21.60 4.41
N ALA A 246 -37.35 -20.38 3.87
CA ALA A 246 -38.51 -19.47 3.75
C ALA A 246 -39.43 -19.81 2.56
N GLY A 247 -39.13 -20.85 1.77
CA GLY A 247 -39.88 -21.23 0.56
C GLY A 247 -40.87 -22.41 0.71
N ASP A 248 -40.77 -23.24 1.75
CA ASP A 248 -41.48 -24.53 1.79
C ASP A 248 -42.62 -24.61 2.83
N ALA A 249 -43.17 -23.47 3.24
CA ALA A 249 -44.31 -23.43 4.16
C ALA A 249 -45.43 -22.48 3.69
N ALA A 250 -45.93 -22.66 2.46
CA ALA A 250 -47.26 -22.17 2.07
C ALA A 250 -47.78 -22.94 0.85
N GLY A 251 -48.68 -23.89 1.08
CA GLY A 251 -49.42 -24.56 0.02
C GLY A 251 -50.57 -23.72 -0.53
N ALA A 252 -50.92 -24.04 -1.78
CA ALA A 252 -52.19 -23.85 -2.49
C ALA A 252 -52.48 -22.50 -3.20
N GLY A 253 -52.35 -22.55 -4.54
CA GLY A 253 -53.41 -22.07 -5.46
C GLY A 253 -53.14 -20.78 -6.26
N GLY A 254 -53.06 -20.89 -7.59
CA GLY A 254 -53.28 -19.77 -8.51
C GLY A 254 -52.37 -19.75 -9.74
N ARG A 255 -52.94 -19.77 -10.95
CA ARG A 255 -52.26 -19.95 -12.25
C ARG A 255 -51.67 -18.66 -12.85
N LEU A 256 -50.51 -18.83 -13.52
CA LEU A 256 -50.06 -18.31 -14.82
C LEU A 256 -50.35 -16.86 -15.27
N THR A 257 -49.27 -16.10 -15.52
CA THR A 257 -48.86 -15.33 -16.74
C THR A 257 -47.85 -14.26 -16.26
N GLY A 258 -46.67 -14.03 -16.83
CA GLY A 258 -46.37 -13.65 -18.21
C GLY A 258 -45.53 -12.35 -18.19
N SER A 259 -44.21 -12.49 -18.30
CA SER A 259 -43.26 -11.53 -18.90
C SER A 259 -43.12 -10.08 -18.39
N ILE A 260 -42.07 -9.44 -18.91
CA ILE A 260 -41.78 -8.01 -19.14
C ILE A 260 -41.25 -7.06 -18.03
N PHE A 261 -40.08 -6.54 -18.38
CA PHE A 261 -39.42 -5.31 -17.96
C PHE A 261 -40.33 -4.07 -17.83
N THR A 262 -39.95 -3.23 -16.85
CA THR A 262 -40.05 -1.76 -16.75
C THR A 262 -41.43 -1.08 -16.79
N SER A 263 -41.76 -0.33 -15.73
CA SER A 263 -42.75 0.78 -15.76
C SER A 263 -42.61 1.84 -14.64
N GLU A 264 -41.71 1.71 -13.66
CA GLU A 264 -41.53 2.73 -12.61
C GLU A 264 -40.45 3.80 -12.90
N MET A 265 -39.95 3.87 -14.13
CA MET A 265 -38.94 4.86 -14.54
C MET A 265 -39.49 6.02 -15.41
N LEU A 266 -40.80 6.10 -15.67
CA LEU A 266 -41.34 7.08 -16.64
C LEU A 266 -42.75 7.62 -16.32
N ARG A 267 -43.06 8.02 -15.08
CA ARG A 267 -44.31 8.79 -14.86
C ARG A 267 -44.48 9.78 -13.70
N ILE A 268 -43.51 10.04 -12.81
CA ILE A 268 -43.73 11.02 -11.73
C ILE A 268 -42.52 11.95 -11.52
N LEU A 269 -42.00 12.54 -12.61
CA LEU A 269 -41.25 13.82 -12.56
C LEU A 269 -41.53 14.73 -13.78
N SER A 270 -42.60 14.49 -14.54
CA SER A 270 -43.01 15.33 -15.68
C SER A 270 -44.38 15.98 -15.48
N ASP A 271 -44.61 16.55 -14.28
CA ASP A 271 -45.62 17.60 -14.10
C ASP A 271 -45.23 18.59 -12.99
N SER A 272 -43.95 18.98 -12.98
CA SER A 272 -43.56 20.32 -12.53
C SER A 272 -43.23 21.12 -13.78
N ARG A 273 -44.28 21.76 -14.26
CA ARG A 273 -44.33 22.95 -15.10
C ARG A 273 -43.00 23.68 -15.31
N GLU A 274 -42.85 24.07 -16.58
CA GLU A 274 -42.15 25.27 -17.08
C GLU A 274 -40.71 25.12 -17.59
N SER A 275 -40.70 25.02 -18.94
CA SER A 275 -39.75 25.56 -19.93
C SER A 275 -38.48 24.77 -20.22
#